data_AF-A0A519L515-F1
#
_entry.id   AF-A0A519L515-F1
#
_cell.length_a   1.000
_cell.length_b   1.000
_cell.length_c   1.000
_cell.angle_alpha   90.00
_cell.angle_beta   90.00
_cell.angle_gamma   90.00
#
_symmetry.space_group_name_H-M   'P 1'
#
loop_
_entity.id
_entity.type
_entity.pdbx_description
1 polymer ?
#
loop_
_entity_poly.entity_id
_entity_poly.type
_entity_poly.pdbx_seq_one_letter_code
_entity_poly.pdbx_strand_id
1 'polypeptide(L)'
;MHAREDYEAKLSRGSAPAAPDLPEEYPVREYVGAMATELAQMARFNGDEPLARLLDAAAALSQQPSMPLFPDEPAPGDRPS
;
A
#
# COMPACT_ATOMS: atom_id res chain seq x y z
N MET A 1 20.67 -9.18 -27.69
CA MET A 1 19.75 -8.05 -27.41
C MET A 1 18.31 -8.55 -27.19
N HIS A 2 18.09 -9.81 -26.78
CA HIS A 2 16.74 -10.44 -26.70
C HIS A 2 16.16 -10.53 -25.27
N ALA A 3 17.00 -10.41 -24.24
CA ALA A 3 16.55 -10.49 -22.84
C ALA A 3 15.58 -9.36 -22.45
N ARG A 4 15.66 -8.21 -23.14
CA ARG A 4 14.78 -7.06 -22.91
C ARG A 4 13.39 -7.27 -23.55
N GLU A 5 13.37 -7.84 -24.76
CA GLU A 5 12.14 -8.15 -25.49
C GLU A 5 11.33 -9.24 -24.76
N ASP A 6 12.01 -10.23 -24.19
CA ASP A 6 11.40 -11.27 -23.36
C ASP A 6 10.82 -10.73 -22.05
N TYR A 7 11.41 -9.67 -21.48
CA TYR A 7 10.93 -9.02 -20.26
C TYR A 7 9.68 -8.19 -20.53
N GLU A 8 9.67 -7.44 -21.64
CA GLU A 8 8.51 -6.64 -22.07
C GLU A 8 7.33 -7.54 -22.51
N ALA A 9 7.60 -8.70 -23.14
CA ALA A 9 6.57 -9.68 -23.49
C ALA A 9 5.92 -10.34 -22.27
N LYS A 10 6.68 -10.56 -21.18
CA LYS A 10 6.14 -11.07 -19.91
C LYS A 10 5.27 -10.04 -19.18
N LEU A 11 5.65 -8.75 -19.23
CA LEU A 11 4.84 -7.66 -18.70
C LEU A 11 3.53 -7.47 -19.49
N SER A 12 3.57 -7.64 -20.81
CA SER A 12 2.38 -7.50 -21.67
C SER A 12 1.41 -8.69 -21.56
N ARG A 13 1.92 -9.90 -21.28
CA ARG A 13 1.11 -11.10 -21.02
C ARG A 13 0.67 -11.24 -19.55
N GLY A 14 1.30 -10.49 -18.65
CA GLY A 14 0.87 -10.29 -17.28
C GLY A 14 -0.37 -9.39 -17.21
N SER A 15 -1.48 -9.84 -17.83
CA SER A 15 -2.77 -9.55 -17.23
C SER A 15 -2.64 -10.05 -15.80
N ALA A 16 -2.57 -9.13 -14.84
CA ALA A 16 -2.51 -9.48 -13.43
C ALA A 16 -3.57 -10.55 -13.21
N PRO A 17 -3.24 -11.73 -12.65
CA PRO A 17 -4.28 -12.68 -12.29
C PRO A 17 -5.30 -11.88 -11.51
N ALA A 18 -6.56 -11.90 -11.97
CA ALA A 18 -7.69 -11.25 -11.30
C ALA A 18 -7.48 -11.52 -9.81
N ALA A 19 -7.23 -10.44 -9.06
CA ALA A 19 -6.75 -10.54 -7.69
C ALA A 19 -7.67 -11.56 -7.01
N PRO A 20 -7.13 -12.70 -6.52
CA PRO A 20 -7.97 -13.69 -5.86
C PRO A 20 -8.76 -12.95 -4.79
N ASP A 21 -10.08 -13.14 -4.75
CA ASP A 21 -11.00 -12.47 -3.84
C ASP A 21 -10.34 -12.28 -2.48
N LEU A 22 -9.72 -11.10 -2.29
CA LEU A 22 -9.07 -10.78 -1.05
C LEU A 22 -10.22 -10.67 -0.05
N PRO A 23 -10.11 -11.26 1.15
CA PRO A 23 -11.13 -11.07 2.18
C PRO A 23 -11.48 -9.58 2.24
N GLU A 24 -12.77 -9.26 2.26
CA GLU A 24 -13.34 -7.90 2.10
C GLU A 24 -12.65 -6.83 2.95
N GLU A 25 -11.99 -7.23 4.03
CA GLU A 25 -11.12 -6.39 4.83
C GLU A 25 -9.69 -6.91 4.81
N TYR A 26 -8.96 -6.71 3.71
CA TYR A 26 -7.50 -6.68 3.81
C TYR A 26 -7.15 -5.48 4.68
N PRO A 27 -6.44 -5.64 5.82
CA PRO A 27 -6.19 -4.55 6.75
C PRO A 27 -5.06 -3.65 6.22
N VAL A 28 -5.34 -2.96 5.10
CA VAL A 28 -4.38 -2.13 4.35
C VAL A 28 -3.68 -1.16 5.29
N ARG A 29 -4.41 -0.57 6.24
CA ARG A 29 -3.86 0.42 7.17
C ARG A 29 -2.90 -0.18 8.19
N GLU A 30 -3.17 -1.39 8.67
CA GLU A 30 -2.25 -2.11 9.57
C GLU A 30 -0.96 -2.47 8.82
N TYR A 31 -1.09 -2.97 7.59
CA TYR A 31 0.04 -3.27 6.72
C TYR A 31 0.88 -2.02 6.42
N VAL A 32 0.23 -0.92 6.03
CA VAL A 32 0.91 0.37 5.78
C VAL A 32 1.64 0.85 7.03
N GLY A 33 1.04 0.70 8.21
CA GLY A 33 1.68 1.08 9.48
C GLY A 33 2.94 0.30 9.80
N ALA A 34 2.86 -1.03 9.64
CA ALA A 34 4.01 -1.91 9.84
C ALA A 34 5.14 -1.56 8.87
N MET A 35 4.83 -1.42 7.58
CA MET A 35 5.82 -1.06 6.56
C MET A 35 6.43 0.33 6.80
N ALA A 36 5.63 1.32 7.16
CA ALA A 36 6.12 2.67 7.47
C ALA A 36 7.09 2.66 8.65
N THR A 37 6.84 1.84 9.67
CA THR A 37 7.73 1.67 10.82
C THR A 37 9.08 1.06 10.42
N GLU A 38 9.06 0.00 9.61
CA GLU A 38 10.28 -0.64 9.10
C GLU A 38 11.11 0.34 8.25
N LEU A 39 10.46 1.07 7.34
CA LEU A 39 11.11 2.08 6.51
C LEU A 39 11.70 3.21 7.33
N ALA A 40 11.03 3.64 8.42
CA ALA A 40 11.55 4.68 9.30
C ALA A 40 12.87 4.25 9.96
N GLN A 41 12.99 2.98 10.36
CA GLN A 41 14.23 2.43 10.91
C GLN A 41 15.34 2.38 9.86
N MET A 42 15.01 2.00 8.62
CA MET A 42 15.96 2.00 7.50
C MET A 42 16.45 3.41 7.16
N ALA A 43 15.56 4.40 7.17
CA ALA A 43 15.92 5.80 6.95
C ALA A 43 16.87 6.32 8.04
N ARG A 44 16.62 6.00 9.31
CA ARG A 44 17.54 6.32 10.44
C ARG A 44 18.89 5.66 10.28
N PHE A 45 18.92 4.39 9.88
CA PHE A 45 20.15 3.67 9.64
C PHE A 45 21.01 4.35 8.57
N ASN A 46 20.38 4.95 7.55
CA ASN A 46 21.04 5.72 6.50
C ASN A 46 21.33 7.20 6.89
N GLY A 47 20.95 7.64 8.08
CA GLY A 47 21.13 9.02 8.54
C GLY A 47 20.10 10.02 8.00
N ASP A 48 19.03 9.56 7.34
CA ASP A 48 17.94 10.40 6.83
C ASP A 48 16.83 10.54 7.89
N GLU A 49 17.13 11.33 8.92
CA GLU A 49 16.22 11.60 10.03
C GLU A 49 14.92 12.34 9.61
N PRO A 50 14.95 13.32 8.68
CA PRO A 50 13.71 13.93 8.17
C PRO A 50 12.76 12.92 7.52
N LEU A 51 13.27 12.01 6.67
CA LEU A 51 12.47 10.96 6.05
C LEU A 51 11.89 10.00 7.11
N ALA A 52 12.72 9.60 8.08
CA ALA A 52 12.27 8.72 9.17
C ALA A 52 11.09 9.30 9.95
N ARG A 53 11.09 10.62 10.21
CA ARG A 53 10.00 11.30 10.92
C ARG A 53 8.69 11.31 10.14
N LEU A 54 8.76 11.48 8.82
CA LEU A 54 7.57 11.42 7.97
C LEU A 54 6.98 10.02 7.96
N LEU A 55 7.82 8.99 7.95
CA LEU A 55 7.40 7.59 8.00
C LEU A 55 6.79 7.23 9.36
N ASP A 56 7.36 7.69 10.47
CA ASP A 56 6.74 7.53 11.80
C ASP A 56 5.37 8.23 11.87
N ALA A 57 5.23 9.42 11.26
CA ALA A 57 3.95 10.11 11.20
C ALA A 57 2.92 9.30 10.38
N ALA A 58 3.33 8.67 9.28
CA ALA A 58 2.48 7.78 8.50
C ALA A 58 2.07 6.53 9.30
N ALA A 59 2.99 5.93 10.06
CA ALA A 59 2.70 4.81 10.94
C ALA A 59 1.73 5.19 12.06
N ALA A 60 1.88 6.37 12.66
CA ALA A 60 0.94 6.88 13.66
C ALA A 60 -0.45 7.14 13.05
N LEU A 61 -0.50 7.73 11.86
CA LEU A 61 -1.75 7.96 11.14
C LEU A 61 -2.48 6.64 10.88
N SER A 62 -1.76 5.59 10.50
CA SER A 62 -2.33 4.27 10.19
C SER A 62 -3.00 3.56 11.37
N GLN A 63 -2.85 4.06 12.59
CA GLN A 63 -3.52 3.57 13.79
C GLN A 63 -4.81 4.34 14.12
N GLN A 64 -5.04 5.48 13.46
CA GLN A 64 -6.25 6.28 13.63
C GLN A 64 -7.42 5.70 12.83
N PRO A 65 -8.69 5.90 13.21
CA PRO A 65 -9.82 5.51 12.38
C PRO A 65 -9.71 6.11 10.97
N SER A 66 -10.03 5.32 9.94
CA SER A 66 -10.07 5.84 8.57
C SER A 66 -11.18 6.89 8.46
N MET A 67 -10.81 8.14 8.25
CA MET A 67 -11.78 9.18 7.95
C MET A 67 -12.18 9.05 6.47
N PRO A 68 -13.48 8.89 6.16
CA PRO A 68 -13.93 8.88 4.77
C PRO A 68 -13.58 10.22 4.12
N LEU A 69 -12.98 10.18 2.93
CA LEU A 69 -12.67 11.40 2.18
C LEU A 69 -13.96 12.13 1.73
N PHE A 70 -15.07 11.39 1.67
CA PHE A 70 -16.41 11.89 1.38
C PHE A 70 -17.42 11.21 2.32
N PRO A 71 -18.19 11.97 3.13
CA PRO A 71 -19.15 11.40 4.08
C PRO A 71 -20.34 10.70 3.40
N ASP A 72 -20.58 10.98 2.11
CA ASP A 72 -21.68 10.43 1.32
C ASP A 72 -21.25 9.30 0.36
N GLU A 73 -19.97 8.91 0.35
CA GLU A 73 -19.54 7.76 -0.45
C GLU A 73 -19.87 6.46 0.31
N PRO A 74 -20.74 5.59 -0.22
CA PRO A 74 -21.07 4.33 0.44
C PRO A 74 -19.78 3.56 0.70
N ALA A 75 -19.67 2.98 1.89
CA ALA A 75 -18.56 2.10 2.20
C ALA A 75 -18.44 1.05 1.08
N PRO A 76 -17.23 0.58 0.73
CA PRO A 76 -17.06 -0.32 -0.42
C PRO A 76 -17.95 -1.58 -0.42
N GLY A 77 -18.54 -1.96 0.73
CA GLY A 77 -19.53 -3.04 0.87
C GLY A 77 -21.02 -2.65 0.72
N ASP A 78 -21.38 -1.36 0.62
CA ASP A 78 -22.76 -0.89 0.48
C ASP A 78 -23.23 -0.78 -0.98
N ARG A 79 -22.39 -1.15 -1.95
CA ARG A 79 -22.76 -1.10 -3.38
C ARG A 79 -23.56 -2.37 -3.74
N PRO A 80 -24.79 -2.25 -4.27
CA PRO A 80 -25.57 -3.42 -4.66
C PRO A 80 -24.88 -4.16 -5.83
N SER A 81 -24.82 -5.49 -5.71
CA SER A 81 -24.27 -6.43 -6.71
C SER A 81 -25.04 -6.44 -8.03
#